data_AF-A0A7S4IU58-F1
#
_entry.id   AF-A0A7S4IU58-F1
#
_cell.length_a   1.000
_cell.length_b   1.000
_cell.length_c   1.000
_cell.angle_alpha   90.00
_cell.angle_beta   90.00
_cell.angle_gamma   90.00
#
_symmetry.space_group_name_H-M   'P 1'
#
loop_
_entity.id
_entity.type
_entity.pdbx_description
1 polymer ?
#
loop_
_entity_poly.entity_id
_entity_poly.type
_entity_poly.pdbx_seq_one_letter_code
_entity_poly.pdbx_strand_id
1 'polypeptide(L)'
;ADLAREAYEELVEQFEGVLKPEREQVQLSGGLHVIGTNLHDSRRIDDQLRGRAGRQGDPGSTHFFLSLEDRIFRLFGGDKVKGLLDFLRISEDQPLESEQVTKVVGDTQASVERYYYELRKKLFEFDDVLASQREATYKRRADMLYADLQDAQAQLGAMAEAVVGDIFKANWPEADESPSPELPSKLLAKLQAFFPAIASDCLGLPLIASDRLRSSSPRLR
;
A
#
# COMPACT_ATOMS: atom_id res chain seq x y z
N ALA A 1 37.51 -24.95 7.52
CA ALA A 1 36.40 -24.73 8.46
C ALA A 1 36.91 -24.74 9.91
N ASP A 2 37.95 -25.54 10.20
CA ASP A 2 38.46 -25.71 11.57
C ASP A 2 39.26 -24.51 12.10
N LEU A 3 40.12 -23.89 11.30
CA LEU A 3 40.90 -22.69 11.71
C LEU A 3 40.04 -21.51 12.20
N ALA A 4 38.87 -21.30 11.59
CA ALA A 4 37.97 -20.21 11.99
C ALA A 4 37.28 -20.52 13.33
N ARG A 5 37.05 -21.80 13.62
CA ARG A 5 36.46 -22.26 14.87
C ARG A 5 37.49 -22.22 16.01
N GLU A 6 38.72 -22.67 15.74
CA GLU A 6 39.84 -22.57 16.67
C GLU A 6 40.12 -21.12 17.06
N ALA A 7 40.21 -20.21 16.08
CA ALA A 7 40.39 -18.78 16.35
C ALA A 7 39.24 -18.17 17.15
N TYR A 8 37.99 -18.64 16.95
CA TYR A 8 36.84 -18.20 17.74
C TYR A 8 36.92 -18.67 19.19
N GLU A 9 37.27 -19.94 19.40
CA GLU A 9 37.40 -20.53 20.73
C GLU A 9 38.52 -19.84 21.54
N GLU A 10 39.66 -19.55 20.91
CA GLU A 10 40.77 -18.80 21.53
C GLU A 10 40.36 -17.37 21.93
N LEU A 11 39.60 -16.68 21.08
CA LEU A 11 39.07 -15.35 21.40
C LEU A 11 38.07 -15.39 22.56
N VAL A 12 37.16 -16.37 22.58
CA VAL A 12 36.20 -16.50 23.69
C VAL A 12 36.94 -16.70 25.00
N GLU A 13 37.93 -17.60 25.05
CA GLU A 13 38.71 -17.87 26.26
C GLU A 13 39.48 -16.61 26.72
N GLN A 14 40.09 -15.88 25.78
CA GLN A 14 40.80 -14.63 26.09
C GLN A 14 39.89 -13.56 26.70
N PHE A 15 38.68 -13.37 26.16
CA PHE A 15 37.76 -12.33 26.61
C PHE A 15 36.87 -12.76 27.78
N GLU A 16 36.69 -14.06 28.03
CA GLU A 16 35.86 -14.57 29.12
C GLU A 16 36.37 -14.14 30.50
N GLY A 17 37.69 -14.04 30.66
CA GLY A 17 38.33 -13.54 31.89
C GLY A 17 38.02 -12.06 32.19
N VAL A 18 37.68 -11.26 31.17
CA VAL A 18 37.32 -9.84 31.31
C VAL A 18 35.79 -9.67 31.39
N LEU A 19 35.05 -10.37 30.53
CA LEU A 19 33.60 -10.20 30.39
C LEU A 19 32.81 -10.74 31.59
N LYS A 20 33.26 -11.84 32.23
CA LYS A 20 32.60 -12.39 33.42
C LYS A 20 32.59 -11.41 34.60
N PRO A 21 33.73 -10.88 35.08
CA PRO A 21 33.72 -9.95 36.20
C PRO A 21 33.01 -8.63 35.87
N GLU A 22 33.13 -8.11 34.64
CA GLU A 22 32.36 -6.93 34.23
C GLU A 22 30.86 -7.19 34.26
N ARG A 23 30.40 -8.36 33.78
CA ARG A 23 28.98 -8.75 33.84
C ARG A 23 28.47 -8.79 35.27
N GLU A 24 29.21 -9.39 36.20
CA GLU A 24 28.83 -9.45 37.61
C GLU A 24 28.74 -8.04 38.22
N GLN A 25 29.71 -7.16 37.94
CA GLN A 25 29.68 -5.77 38.41
C GLN A 25 28.48 -5.00 37.87
N VAL A 26 28.15 -5.17 36.59
CA VAL A 26 26.98 -4.53 35.97
C VAL A 26 25.69 -5.05 36.59
N GLN A 27 25.57 -6.37 36.80
CA GLN A 27 24.40 -6.97 37.45
C GLN A 27 24.24 -6.47 38.90
N LEU A 28 25.33 -6.37 39.67
CA LEU A 28 25.33 -5.82 41.03
C LEU A 28 24.94 -4.34 41.06
N SER A 29 25.24 -3.60 39.99
CA SER A 29 24.86 -2.18 39.82
C SER A 29 23.40 -1.99 39.38
N GLY A 30 22.61 -3.06 39.26
CA GLY A 30 21.21 -3.02 38.83
C GLY A 30 20.98 -3.21 37.33
N GLY A 31 22.05 -3.52 36.57
CA GLY A 31 22.01 -3.84 35.15
C GLY A 31 21.77 -2.64 34.24
N LEU A 32 21.30 -2.90 33.01
CA LEU A 32 21.08 -1.85 32.02
C LEU A 32 19.88 -0.98 32.43
N HIS A 33 20.12 0.33 32.55
CA HIS A 33 19.07 1.33 32.70
C HIS A 33 18.76 1.98 31.36
N VAL A 34 17.51 1.87 30.91
CA VAL A 34 17.05 2.42 29.64
C VAL A 34 16.23 3.69 29.91
N ILE A 35 16.62 4.79 29.28
CA ILE A 35 15.92 6.07 29.40
C ILE A 35 15.24 6.39 28.07
N GLY A 36 13.92 6.52 28.10
CA GLY A 36 13.14 7.08 27.00
C GLY A 36 12.97 8.58 27.20
N THR A 37 13.32 9.39 26.19
CA THR A 37 13.18 10.86 26.26
C THR A 37 11.85 11.37 25.72
N ASN A 38 11.14 10.52 24.98
CA ASN A 38 9.87 10.80 24.32
C ASN A 38 9.13 9.47 24.09
N LEU A 39 7.86 9.54 23.73
CA LEU A 39 7.13 8.39 23.18
C LEU A 39 7.27 8.31 21.66
N HIS A 40 7.22 7.08 21.16
CA HIS A 40 7.04 6.83 19.74
C HIS A 40 5.56 6.82 19.37
N ASP A 41 5.29 6.96 18.06
CA ASP A 41 3.95 6.87 17.47
C ASP A 41 3.25 5.51 17.72
N SER A 42 4.00 4.50 18.19
CA SER A 42 3.47 3.21 18.59
C SER A 42 4.12 2.68 19.86
N ARG A 43 3.27 2.17 20.75
CA ARG A 43 3.64 1.49 21.99
C ARG A 43 4.57 0.31 21.74
N ARG A 44 4.42 -0.38 20.61
CA ARG A 44 5.30 -1.50 20.24
C ARG A 44 6.77 -1.08 20.16
N ILE A 45 7.07 0.12 19.65
CA ILE A 45 8.45 0.61 19.52
C ILE A 45 8.99 1.02 20.89
N ASP A 46 8.15 1.62 21.73
CA ASP A 46 8.52 1.92 23.10
C ASP A 46 8.82 0.63 23.89
N ASP A 47 7.96 -0.40 23.78
CA ASP A 47 8.17 -1.69 24.44
C ASP A 47 9.41 -2.42 23.90
N GLN A 48 9.81 -2.21 22.64
CA GLN A 48 11.11 -2.66 22.12
C GLN A 48 12.29 -1.97 22.80
N LEU A 49 12.17 -0.68 23.09
CA LEU A 49 13.17 0.06 23.86
C LEU A 49 13.22 -0.47 25.30
N ARG A 50 12.07 -0.68 25.96
CA ARG A 50 12.00 -1.29 27.31
C ARG A 50 12.66 -2.67 27.34
N GLY A 51 12.39 -3.50 26.33
CA GLY A 51 12.95 -4.85 26.20
C GLY A 51 14.45 -4.91 25.93
N ARG A 52 15.15 -3.77 25.81
CA ARG A 52 16.63 -3.75 25.80
C ARG A 52 17.19 -4.05 27.19
N ALA A 53 16.51 -3.65 28.25
CA ALA A 53 16.85 -4.00 29.62
C ALA A 53 16.35 -5.40 29.99
N GLY A 54 16.98 -6.01 31.00
CA GLY A 54 16.47 -7.24 31.63
C GLY A 54 16.49 -8.50 30.75
N ARG A 55 17.43 -8.60 29.81
CA ARG A 55 17.54 -9.79 28.94
C ARG A 55 17.93 -11.02 29.75
N GLN A 56 17.38 -12.19 29.40
CA GLN A 56 17.69 -13.47 30.05
C GLN A 56 17.50 -13.48 31.58
N GLY A 57 16.64 -12.60 32.10
CA GLY A 57 16.41 -12.47 33.54
C GLY A 57 17.48 -11.67 34.29
N ASP A 58 18.42 -11.02 33.58
CA ASP A 58 19.34 -10.05 34.19
C ASP A 58 18.54 -8.91 34.87
N PRO A 59 19.06 -8.27 35.93
CA PRO A 59 18.48 -7.04 36.45
C PRO A 59 18.52 -5.93 35.40
N GLY A 60 17.56 -5.02 35.45
CA GLY A 60 17.49 -3.89 34.54
C GLY A 60 16.31 -3.01 34.88
N SER A 61 16.35 -1.78 34.41
CA SER A 61 15.28 -0.81 34.67
C SER A 61 15.02 0.04 33.45
N THR A 62 13.83 0.62 33.39
CA THR A 62 13.45 1.51 32.30
C THR A 62 12.60 2.66 32.84
N HIS A 63 12.90 3.87 32.41
CA HIS A 63 12.14 5.07 32.78
C HIS A 63 11.93 5.97 31.57
N PHE A 64 10.74 6.57 31.45
CA PHE A 64 10.41 7.48 30.36
C PHE A 64 10.16 8.87 30.92
N PHE A 65 10.91 9.84 30.44
CA PHE A 65 10.67 11.26 30.68
C PHE A 65 9.88 11.81 29.50
N LEU A 66 8.76 12.45 29.77
CA LEU A 66 7.85 12.98 28.75
C LEU A 66 7.58 14.45 29.04
N SER A 67 7.48 15.24 27.97
CA SER A 67 6.99 16.61 28.07
C SER A 67 5.61 16.71 27.41
N LEU A 68 4.70 17.48 28.01
CA LEU A 68 3.41 17.79 27.39
C LEU A 68 3.56 18.62 26.10
N GLU A 69 4.74 19.21 25.87
CA GLU A 69 5.09 19.91 24.63
C GLU A 69 5.61 18.98 23.53
N ASP A 70 5.74 17.68 23.80
CA ASP A 70 6.21 16.73 22.80
C ASP A 70 5.25 16.67 21.60
N ARG A 71 5.82 16.33 20.44
CA ARG A 71 5.11 16.33 19.15
C ARG A 71 3.82 15.49 19.20
N ILE A 72 3.84 14.33 19.85
CA ILE A 72 2.67 13.44 19.96
C ILE A 72 1.51 14.17 20.64
N PHE A 73 1.76 14.84 21.76
CA PHE A 73 0.73 15.54 22.49
C PHE A 73 0.28 16.82 21.78
N ARG A 74 1.19 17.53 21.10
CA ARG A 74 0.82 18.70 20.29
C ARG A 74 -0.10 18.34 19.12
N LEU A 75 0.17 17.23 18.45
CA LEU A 75 -0.59 16.81 17.27
C LEU A 75 -1.88 16.04 17.63
N PHE A 76 -1.85 15.23 18.70
CA PHE A 76 -2.93 14.28 19.01
C PHE A 76 -3.54 14.45 20.41
N GLY A 77 -2.92 15.25 21.28
CA GLY A 77 -3.40 15.50 22.65
C GLY A 77 -4.65 16.38 22.73
N GLY A 78 -4.96 17.12 21.65
CA GLY A 78 -6.18 17.91 21.51
C GLY A 78 -6.44 18.87 22.68
N ASP A 79 -7.71 19.04 23.03
CA ASP A 79 -8.13 19.90 24.15
C ASP A 79 -7.85 19.28 25.52
N LYS A 80 -7.68 17.95 25.58
CA LYS A 80 -7.47 17.23 26.85
C LYS A 80 -6.10 17.53 27.46
N VAL A 81 -5.04 17.54 26.64
CA VAL A 81 -3.70 17.89 27.11
C VAL A 81 -3.60 19.38 27.44
N LYS A 82 -4.27 20.24 26.65
CA LYS A 82 -4.33 21.69 26.95
C LYS A 82 -5.05 21.97 28.27
N GLY A 83 -6.20 21.35 28.51
CA GLY A 83 -6.92 21.48 29.78
C GLY A 83 -6.13 20.96 30.98
N LEU A 84 -5.28 19.95 30.76
CA LEU A 84 -4.35 19.45 31.77
C LEU A 84 -3.25 20.49 32.10
N LEU A 85 -2.66 21.12 31.08
CA LEU A 85 -1.69 22.20 31.23
C LEU A 85 -2.29 23.42 31.96
N ASP A 86 -3.52 23.80 31.62
CA ASP A 86 -4.21 24.94 32.23
C ASP A 86 -4.62 24.68 33.69
N PHE A 87 -5.01 23.44 34.00
CA PHE A 87 -5.45 23.02 35.34
C PHE A 87 -4.26 22.82 36.28
N LEU A 88 -3.18 22.21 35.80
CA LEU A 88 -1.99 21.92 36.57
C LEU A 88 -1.05 23.14 36.55
N ARG A 89 -1.45 24.27 37.16
CA ARG A 89 -0.56 25.41 37.48
C ARG A 89 0.55 25.02 38.47
N ILE A 90 1.26 23.95 38.17
CA ILE A 90 2.32 23.31 38.92
C ILE A 90 3.61 23.99 38.48
N SER A 91 4.48 24.26 39.44
CA SER A 91 5.85 24.73 39.22
C SER A 91 6.55 23.85 38.18
N GLU A 92 7.16 24.46 37.16
CA GLU A 92 7.80 23.80 36.00
C GLU A 92 8.83 22.73 36.39
N ASP A 93 9.35 22.79 37.61
CA ASP A 93 10.41 21.92 38.11
C ASP A 93 9.94 20.64 38.82
N GLN A 94 8.61 20.41 38.96
CA GLN A 94 8.10 19.24 39.68
C GLN A 94 7.61 18.13 38.73
N PRO A 95 8.09 16.87 38.88
CA PRO A 95 7.58 15.73 38.14
C PRO A 95 6.07 15.55 38.36
N LEU A 96 5.35 15.39 37.26
CA LEU A 96 3.91 15.17 37.28
C LEU A 96 3.60 13.68 37.32
N GLU A 97 3.43 13.15 38.52
CA GLU A 97 3.06 11.76 38.75
C GLU A 97 1.59 11.67 39.16
N SER A 98 0.69 11.48 38.19
CA SER A 98 -0.71 11.15 38.48
C SER A 98 -1.25 10.07 37.53
N GLU A 99 -2.16 9.25 38.07
CA GLU A 99 -2.82 8.21 37.28
C GLU A 99 -3.63 8.80 36.12
N GLN A 100 -4.22 9.98 36.32
CA GLN A 100 -4.99 10.69 35.31
C GLN A 100 -4.12 11.13 34.13
N VAL A 101 -2.92 11.66 34.41
CA VAL A 101 -1.96 12.07 33.38
C VAL A 101 -1.48 10.85 32.60
N THR A 102 -1.13 9.78 33.31
CA THR A 102 -0.70 8.51 32.68
C THR A 102 -1.76 7.95 31.74
N LYS A 103 -3.04 8.02 32.14
CA LYS A 103 -4.17 7.62 31.31
C LYS A 103 -4.30 8.48 30.05
N VAL A 104 -4.21 9.80 30.17
CA VAL A 104 -4.26 10.72 29.01
C VAL A 104 -3.11 10.44 28.04
N VAL A 105 -1.93 10.16 28.56
CA VAL A 105 -0.76 9.79 27.74
C VAL A 105 -1.03 8.51 26.95
N GLY A 106 -1.51 7.46 27.63
CA GLY A 106 -1.88 6.19 27.00
C GLY A 106 -2.99 6.32 25.96
N ASP A 107 -4.04 7.08 26.25
CA ASP A 107 -5.16 7.34 25.33
C ASP A 107 -4.67 8.09 24.07
N THR A 108 -3.77 9.06 24.25
CA THR A 108 -3.19 9.82 23.14
C THR A 108 -2.38 8.89 22.23
N GLN A 109 -1.53 8.04 22.80
CA GLN A 109 -0.74 7.09 22.02
C GLN A 109 -1.63 6.09 21.26
N ALA A 110 -2.68 5.57 21.89
CA ALA A 110 -3.65 4.70 21.23
C ALA A 110 -4.39 5.40 20.07
N SER A 111 -4.65 6.71 20.19
CA SER A 111 -5.23 7.52 19.12
C SER A 111 -4.29 7.65 17.92
N VAL A 112 -2.99 7.86 18.18
CA VAL A 112 -1.95 7.91 17.13
C VAL A 112 -1.87 6.58 16.39
N GLU A 113 -1.85 5.47 17.11
CA GLU A 113 -1.81 4.14 16.50
C GLU A 113 -3.03 3.88 15.61
N ARG A 114 -4.23 4.26 16.08
CA ARG A 114 -5.46 4.16 15.30
C ARG A 114 -5.41 5.02 14.04
N TYR A 115 -4.91 6.24 14.14
CA TYR A 115 -4.76 7.13 12.97
C TYR A 115 -3.88 6.49 11.89
N TYR A 116 -2.71 5.98 12.26
CA TYR A 116 -1.83 5.33 11.29
C TYR A 116 -2.36 3.99 10.78
N TYR A 117 -3.12 3.26 11.60
CA TYR A 117 -3.82 2.06 11.16
C TYR A 117 -4.84 2.38 10.05
N GLU A 118 -5.71 3.38 10.27
CA GLU A 118 -6.69 3.80 9.26
C GLU A 118 -6.03 4.36 8.00
N LEU A 119 -4.93 5.10 8.15
CA LEU A 119 -4.15 5.58 7.00
C LEU A 119 -3.63 4.41 6.15
N ARG A 120 -3.03 3.39 6.79
CA ARG A 120 -2.54 2.20 6.09
C ARG A 120 -3.67 1.42 5.44
N LYS A 121 -4.82 1.31 6.11
CA LYS A 121 -6.01 0.67 5.56
C LYS A 121 -6.48 1.35 4.27
N LYS A 122 -6.59 2.69 4.27
CA LYS A 122 -6.94 3.46 3.06
C LYS A 122 -5.93 3.26 1.95
N LEU A 123 -4.63 3.28 2.26
CA LEU A 123 -3.59 3.02 1.27
C LEU A 123 -3.72 1.62 0.66
N PHE A 124 -4.03 0.62 1.48
CA PHE A 124 -4.30 -0.74 1.02
C PHE A 124 -5.52 -0.81 0.10
N GLU A 125 -6.63 -0.17 0.47
CA GLU A 125 -7.85 -0.10 -0.36
C GLU A 125 -7.57 0.56 -1.73
N PHE A 126 -6.72 1.59 -1.79
CA PHE A 126 -6.30 2.17 -3.06
C PHE A 126 -5.41 1.23 -3.88
N ASP A 127 -4.48 0.52 -3.22
CA ASP A 127 -3.62 -0.44 -3.92
C ASP A 127 -4.41 -1.64 -4.43
N ASP A 128 -5.47 -2.09 -3.77
CA ASP A 128 -6.33 -3.19 -4.24
C ASP A 128 -6.95 -2.89 -5.63
N VAL A 129 -7.38 -1.65 -5.84
CA VAL A 129 -7.90 -1.20 -7.15
C VAL A 129 -6.78 -1.23 -8.20
N LEU A 130 -5.60 -0.72 -7.85
CA LEU A 130 -4.46 -0.71 -8.76
C LEU A 130 -3.93 -2.12 -9.03
N ALA A 131 -3.95 -3.00 -8.04
CA ALA A 131 -3.55 -4.40 -8.16
C ALA A 131 -4.47 -5.13 -9.14
N SER A 132 -5.79 -4.94 -9.03
CA SER A 132 -6.77 -5.49 -9.97
C SER A 132 -6.53 -5.00 -11.40
N GLN A 133 -6.25 -3.71 -11.59
CA GLN A 133 -5.92 -3.14 -12.89
C GLN A 133 -4.59 -3.68 -13.45
N ARG A 134 -3.56 -3.81 -12.58
CA ARG A 134 -2.26 -4.39 -12.93
C ARG A 134 -2.44 -5.84 -13.36
N GLU A 135 -3.19 -6.64 -12.61
CA GLU A 135 -3.45 -8.04 -12.92
C GLU A 135 -4.12 -8.19 -14.28
N ALA A 136 -5.20 -7.44 -14.54
CA ALA A 136 -5.90 -7.48 -15.84
C ALA A 136 -4.97 -7.07 -16.99
N THR A 137 -4.18 -6.00 -16.81
CA THR A 137 -3.26 -5.50 -17.84
C THR A 137 -2.11 -6.48 -18.08
N TYR A 138 -1.50 -6.99 -17.01
CA TYR A 138 -0.37 -7.92 -17.10
C TYR A 138 -0.80 -9.27 -17.66
N LYS A 139 -1.98 -9.75 -17.29
CA LYS A 139 -2.58 -10.94 -17.89
C LYS A 139 -2.73 -10.76 -19.40
N ARG A 140 -3.39 -9.69 -19.85
CA ARG A 140 -3.55 -9.41 -21.29
C ARG A 140 -2.21 -9.29 -22.03
N ARG A 141 -1.21 -8.66 -21.39
CA ARG A 141 0.14 -8.56 -21.96
C ARG A 141 0.82 -9.92 -22.04
N ALA A 142 0.70 -10.76 -21.01
CA ALA A 142 1.26 -12.10 -21.00
C ALA A 142 0.56 -12.97 -22.06
N ASP A 143 -0.77 -12.95 -22.13
CA ASP A 143 -1.56 -13.68 -23.11
C ASP A 143 -1.12 -13.33 -24.54
N MET A 144 -0.88 -12.05 -24.85
CA MET A 144 -0.39 -11.62 -26.17
C MET A 144 1.08 -11.96 -26.42
N LEU A 145 1.94 -11.87 -25.40
CA LEU A 145 3.38 -12.13 -25.54
C LEU A 145 3.70 -13.63 -25.69
N TYR A 146 2.90 -14.48 -25.06
CA TYR A 146 3.09 -15.93 -25.06
C TYR A 146 2.12 -16.67 -25.99
N ALA A 147 1.18 -15.97 -26.63
CA ALA A 147 0.33 -16.55 -27.67
C ALA A 147 1.16 -17.01 -28.88
N ASP A 148 0.68 -18.06 -29.53
CA ASP A 148 1.14 -18.39 -30.87
C ASP A 148 0.60 -17.39 -31.90
N LEU A 149 1.07 -17.49 -33.14
CA LEU A 149 0.68 -16.54 -34.18
C LEU A 149 -0.83 -16.58 -34.49
N GLN A 150 -1.46 -17.75 -34.41
CA GLN A 150 -2.89 -17.89 -34.73
C GLN A 150 -3.75 -17.27 -33.64
N ASP A 151 -3.43 -17.53 -32.38
CA ASP A 151 -4.12 -16.96 -31.23
C ASP A 151 -3.94 -15.44 -31.17
N ALA A 152 -2.72 -14.95 -31.43
CA ALA A 152 -2.46 -13.52 -31.49
C ALA A 152 -3.27 -12.83 -32.61
N GLN A 153 -3.36 -13.43 -33.80
CA GLN A 153 -4.19 -12.92 -34.90
C GLN A 153 -5.68 -12.92 -34.54
N ALA A 154 -6.17 -13.98 -33.89
CA ALA A 154 -7.56 -14.07 -33.46
C ALA A 154 -7.90 -12.97 -32.43
N GLN A 155 -7.02 -12.76 -31.44
CA GLN A 155 -7.20 -11.72 -30.43
C GLN A 155 -7.15 -10.31 -31.04
N LEU A 156 -6.21 -10.04 -31.94
CA LEU A 156 -6.15 -8.75 -32.66
C LEU A 156 -7.38 -8.53 -33.56
N GLY A 157 -7.87 -9.58 -34.22
CA GLY A 157 -9.10 -9.54 -35.00
C GLY A 157 -10.32 -9.17 -34.16
N ALA A 158 -10.48 -9.82 -33.00
CA ALA A 158 -11.55 -9.49 -32.05
C ALA A 158 -11.45 -8.05 -31.53
N MET A 159 -10.23 -7.56 -31.27
CA MET A 159 -10.01 -6.15 -30.91
C MET A 159 -10.41 -5.20 -32.05
N ALA A 160 -10.07 -5.52 -33.29
CA ALA A 160 -10.43 -4.72 -34.45
C ALA A 160 -11.95 -4.68 -34.67
N GLU A 161 -12.64 -5.82 -34.55
CA GLU A 161 -14.10 -5.91 -34.63
C GLU A 161 -14.78 -5.06 -33.55
N ALA A 162 -14.29 -5.11 -32.30
CA ALA A 162 -14.81 -4.28 -31.22
C ALA A 162 -14.64 -2.78 -31.50
N VAL A 163 -13.46 -2.35 -31.98
CA VAL A 163 -13.21 -0.95 -32.35
C VAL A 163 -14.13 -0.49 -33.49
N VAL A 164 -14.31 -1.32 -34.51
CA VAL A 164 -15.26 -1.03 -35.60
C VAL A 164 -16.68 -0.90 -35.03
N GLY A 165 -17.10 -1.84 -34.19
CA GLY A 165 -18.40 -1.81 -33.52
C GLY A 165 -18.63 -0.53 -32.71
N ASP A 166 -17.64 -0.09 -31.94
CA ASP A 166 -17.70 1.16 -31.16
C ASP A 166 -17.79 2.40 -32.05
N ILE A 167 -17.04 2.43 -33.16
CA ILE A 167 -17.11 3.51 -34.16
C ILE A 167 -18.51 3.57 -34.78
N PHE A 168 -19.07 2.44 -35.18
CA PHE A 168 -20.43 2.38 -35.72
C PHE A 168 -21.45 2.82 -34.68
N LYS A 169 -21.42 2.26 -33.47
CA LYS A 169 -22.36 2.60 -32.39
C LYS A 169 -22.35 4.07 -32.02
N ALA A 170 -21.18 4.71 -32.00
CA ALA A 170 -21.05 6.13 -31.66
C ALA A 170 -21.46 7.09 -32.79
N ASN A 171 -21.73 6.59 -34.00
CA ASN A 171 -22.01 7.43 -35.18
C ASN A 171 -23.30 7.05 -35.90
N TRP A 172 -23.85 5.87 -35.62
CA TRP A 172 -25.11 5.43 -36.17
C TRP A 172 -26.25 6.22 -35.52
N PRO A 173 -27.23 6.72 -36.30
CA PRO A 173 -28.39 7.43 -35.75
C PRO A 173 -29.21 6.52 -34.83
N GLU A 174 -29.91 7.12 -33.86
CA GLU A 174 -30.88 6.37 -33.07
C GLU A 174 -32.01 5.85 -33.97
N ALA A 175 -32.71 4.79 -33.55
CA ALA A 175 -33.56 3.97 -34.41
C ALA A 175 -34.66 4.73 -35.18
N ASP A 176 -35.03 5.94 -34.75
CA ASP A 176 -36.08 6.78 -35.34
C ASP A 176 -35.53 7.92 -36.25
N GLU A 177 -34.21 8.09 -36.36
CA GLU A 177 -33.60 9.09 -37.23
C GLU A 177 -33.12 8.51 -38.57
N SER A 178 -33.49 9.17 -39.66
CA SER A 178 -32.95 8.82 -40.98
C SER A 178 -31.46 9.17 -41.05
N PRO A 179 -30.59 8.26 -41.52
CA PRO A 179 -29.16 8.53 -41.60
C PRO A 179 -28.87 9.72 -42.52
N SER A 180 -28.06 10.65 -42.04
CA SER A 180 -27.60 11.79 -42.85
C SER A 180 -26.89 11.29 -44.13
N PRO A 181 -27.07 11.97 -45.28
CA PRO A 181 -26.39 11.62 -46.53
C PRO A 181 -24.85 11.60 -46.41
N GLU A 182 -24.28 12.34 -45.45
CA GLU A 182 -22.83 12.42 -45.22
C GLU A 182 -22.30 11.28 -44.33
N LEU A 183 -23.18 10.52 -43.68
CA LEU A 183 -22.83 9.48 -42.72
C LEU A 183 -21.82 8.45 -43.27
N PRO A 184 -21.97 7.91 -44.50
CA PRO A 184 -21.03 6.93 -45.05
C PRO A 184 -19.61 7.51 -45.19
N SER A 185 -19.50 8.77 -45.65
CA SER A 185 -18.21 9.44 -45.81
C SER A 185 -17.53 9.71 -44.46
N LYS A 186 -18.32 10.09 -43.44
CA LYS A 186 -17.85 10.31 -42.07
C LYS A 186 -17.41 9.02 -41.38
N LEU A 187 -18.15 7.93 -41.58
CA LEU A 187 -17.79 6.60 -41.07
C LEU A 187 -16.51 6.09 -41.74
N LEU A 188 -16.40 6.21 -43.05
CA LEU A 188 -15.20 5.81 -43.79
C LEU A 188 -13.96 6.58 -43.31
N ALA A 189 -14.06 7.90 -43.17
CA ALA A 189 -12.97 8.72 -42.65
C ALA A 189 -12.52 8.30 -41.24
N LYS A 190 -13.48 7.97 -40.35
CA LYS A 190 -13.17 7.47 -39.01
C LYS A 190 -12.54 6.09 -39.04
N LEU A 191 -13.04 5.17 -39.86
CA LEU A 191 -12.46 3.83 -39.99
C LEU A 191 -11.04 3.89 -40.56
N GLN A 192 -10.79 4.74 -41.55
CA GLN A 192 -9.45 4.94 -42.13
C GLN A 192 -8.44 5.55 -41.15
N ALA A 193 -8.90 6.36 -40.18
CA ALA A 193 -8.04 6.88 -39.13
C ALA A 193 -7.46 5.78 -38.21
N PHE A 194 -8.21 4.69 -37.98
CA PHE A 194 -7.75 3.55 -37.18
C PHE A 194 -7.17 2.41 -38.03
N PHE A 195 -7.66 2.26 -39.27
CA PHE A 195 -7.26 1.21 -40.21
C PHE A 195 -6.91 1.81 -41.58
N PRO A 196 -5.69 2.38 -41.75
CA PRO A 196 -5.30 3.09 -42.97
C PRO A 196 -5.31 2.23 -44.24
N ALA A 197 -5.26 0.90 -44.10
CA ALA A 197 -5.31 -0.05 -45.20
C ALA A 197 -6.70 -0.23 -45.81
N ILE A 198 -7.75 0.35 -45.23
CA ILE A 198 -9.10 0.34 -45.80
C ILE A 198 -9.11 1.27 -47.03
N ALA A 199 -9.25 0.66 -48.21
CA ALA A 199 -9.31 1.39 -49.47
C ALA A 199 -10.51 2.37 -49.49
N SER A 200 -10.34 3.54 -50.10
CA SER A 200 -11.41 4.52 -50.34
C SER A 200 -12.60 3.92 -51.09
N ASP A 201 -12.34 2.88 -51.88
CA ASP A 201 -13.29 2.25 -52.79
C ASP A 201 -14.13 1.16 -52.11
N CYS A 202 -13.94 0.93 -50.80
CA CYS A 202 -14.71 -0.05 -50.03
C CYS A 202 -16.22 0.24 -49.99
N LEU A 203 -16.66 1.47 -50.33
CA LEU A 203 -18.07 1.83 -50.51
C LEU A 203 -18.72 1.17 -51.75
N GLY A 204 -17.92 0.58 -52.64
CA GLY A 204 -18.37 -0.17 -53.82
C GLY A 204 -18.31 -1.70 -53.65
N LEU A 205 -17.96 -2.22 -52.47
CA LEU A 205 -18.05 -3.65 -52.22
C LEU A 205 -19.54 -4.04 -52.15
N PRO A 206 -19.97 -5.11 -52.83
CA PRO A 206 -21.34 -5.59 -52.70
C PRO A 206 -21.57 -5.87 -51.21
N LEU A 207 -22.54 -5.17 -50.61
CA LEU A 207 -23.10 -5.51 -49.30
C LEU A 207 -23.24 -7.02 -49.29
N ILE A 208 -22.46 -7.72 -48.45
CA ILE A 208 -22.60 -9.15 -48.28
C ILE A 208 -24.07 -9.35 -47.94
N ALA A 209 -24.78 -9.98 -48.87
CA ALA A 209 -26.21 -10.18 -48.77
C ALA A 209 -26.54 -10.75 -47.39
N SER A 210 -27.57 -10.16 -46.77
CA SER A 210 -28.08 -10.39 -45.42
C SER A 210 -28.49 -11.84 -45.08
N ASP A 211 -28.08 -12.83 -45.88
CA ASP A 211 -28.46 -14.23 -45.73
C ASP A 211 -27.63 -14.99 -44.69
N ARG A 212 -26.41 -14.54 -44.36
CA ARG A 212 -25.61 -15.18 -43.29
C ARG A 212 -25.89 -14.68 -41.87
N LEU A 213 -26.59 -13.54 -41.71
CA LEU A 213 -26.96 -13.01 -40.39
C LEU A 213 -28.30 -13.55 -39.87
N ARG A 214 -29.04 -14.35 -40.66
CA ARG A 214 -30.32 -14.97 -40.23
C ARG A 214 -30.21 -16.42 -39.75
N SER A 215 -29.06 -17.10 -39.92
CA SER A 215 -28.95 -18.53 -39.61
C SER A 215 -28.38 -18.86 -38.23
N SER A 216 -28.10 -17.87 -37.37
CA SER A 216 -27.64 -18.10 -36.00
C SER A 216 -28.51 -17.37 -34.99
N SER A 217 -29.81 -17.70 -34.98
CA SER A 217 -30.61 -17.55 -33.76
C SER A 217 -30.05 -18.53 -32.72
N PRO A 218 -29.55 -18.09 -31.56
CA PRO A 218 -29.36 -19.00 -30.45
C PRO A 218 -30.75 -19.49 -30.06
N ARG A 219 -31.00 -20.80 -30.18
CA ARG A 219 -32.15 -21.42 -29.53
C ARG A 219 -31.96 -21.20 -28.04
N LEU A 220 -32.73 -20.29 -27.46
CA LEU A 220 -32.96 -20.21 -26.04
C LEU A 220 -33.46 -21.59 -25.58
N ARG A 221 -32.66 -22.27 -24.77
CA ARG A 221 -33.09 -23.21 -23.74
C ARG A 221 -32.78 -22.58 -22.40
#